data_AF-A0A6P0DQC5-F1
#
_entry.id   AF-A0A6P0DQC5-F1
#
_cell.length_a   1.000
_cell.length_b   1.000
_cell.length_c   1.000
_cell.angle_alpha   90.00
_cell.angle_beta   90.00
_cell.angle_gamma   90.00
#
_symmetry.space_group_name_H-M   'P 1'
#
loop_
_entity.id
_entity.type
_entity.pdbx_description
1 polymer ?
#
loop_
_entity_poly.entity_id
_entity_poly.type
_entity_poly.pdbx_seq_one_letter_code
_entity_poly.pdbx_strand_id
1 'polypeptide(L)' 'MYDQSKLSELIRFARVDAGSTVIDVYPGDGDWTRLFSDIVRPDGRVFSFVPAEVAHFK' A
#
# COMPACT_ATOMS: atom_id res chain seq x y z
N MET A 1 -14.97 -2.79 0.93
CA MET A 1 -13.75 -3.28 1.63
C MET A 1 -13.63 -4.77 1.35
N TYR A 2 -12.44 -5.27 1.01
CA TYR A 2 -12.24 -6.69 0.70
C TYR A 2 -12.62 -7.59 1.87
N ASP A 3 -13.01 -8.83 1.59
CA ASP A 3 -13.04 -9.85 2.63
C ASP A 3 -11.62 -10.02 3.22
N GLN A 4 -11.55 -10.27 4.53
CA GLN A 4 -10.30 -10.38 5.27
C GLN A 4 -9.42 -11.53 4.78
N SER A 5 -10.03 -12.60 4.27
CA SER A 5 -9.31 -13.72 3.64
C SER A 5 -8.50 -13.27 2.43
N LYS A 6 -9.16 -12.59 1.48
CA LYS A 6 -8.54 -12.04 0.25
C LYS A 6 -7.48 -10.99 0.57
N LEU A 7 -7.76 -10.13 1.54
CA LEU A 7 -6.78 -9.11 1.97
C LEU A 7 -5.50 -9.75 2.50
N SER A 8 -5.64 -10.79 3.32
CA SER A 8 -4.50 -11.55 3.85
C SER A 8 -3.69 -12.24 2.75
N GLU A 9 -4.36 -12.80 1.73
CA GLU A 9 -3.69 -13.40 0.57
C GLU A 9 -2.90 -12.36 -0.24
N LEU A 10 -3.48 -11.19 -0.49
CA LEU A 10 -2.83 -10.10 -1.22
C LEU A 10 -1.60 -9.57 -0.47
N ILE A 11 -1.68 -9.43 0.86
CA ILE A 11 -0.53 -9.03 1.69
C ILE A 11 0.60 -10.06 1.59
N ARG A 12 0.28 -11.37 1.69
CA ARG A 12 1.27 -12.44 1.54
C ARG A 12 1.90 -12.44 0.14
N PHE A 13 1.09 -12.21 -0.88
CA PHE A 13 1.56 -12.10 -2.26
C PHE A 13 2.52 -10.92 -2.46
N ALA A 14 2.23 -9.76 -1.84
CA ALA A 14 3.06 -8.57 -1.92
C ALA A 14 4.41 -8.71 -1.17
N ARG A 15 4.53 -9.69 -0.27
CA ARG A 15 5.75 -9.96 0.51
C ARG A 15 6.27 -8.74 1.28
N VAL A 16 5.33 -7.95 1.81
CA VAL A 16 5.64 -6.78 2.62
C VAL A 16 5.79 -7.22 4.08
N ASP A 17 6.94 -6.90 4.66
CA ASP A 17 7.28 -7.20 6.06
C ASP A 17 7.76 -5.94 6.80
N ALA A 18 8.00 -6.05 8.11
CA ALA A 18 8.59 -4.97 8.92
C ALA A 18 9.93 -4.51 8.32
N GLY A 19 10.16 -3.19 8.27
CA GLY A 19 11.36 -2.59 7.67
C GLY A 19 11.33 -2.48 6.15
N SER A 20 10.29 -2.98 5.47
CA SER A 20 10.19 -2.89 4.01
C SER A 20 10.03 -1.44 3.54
N THR A 21 10.57 -1.17 2.35
CA THR A 21 10.23 0.04 1.59
C THR A 21 9.22 -0.32 0.51
N VAL A 22 8.05 0.32 0.53
CA VAL A 22 6.92 0.05 -0.36
C VAL A 22 6.57 1.31 -1.16
N ILE A 23 6.20 1.15 -2.43
CA ILE A 23 5.59 2.22 -3.22
C ILE A 23 4.14 1.84 -3.50
N ASP A 24 3.20 2.66 -3.03
CA ASP A 24 1.77 2.55 -3.31
C ASP A 24 1.43 3.45 -4.50
N VAL A 25 1.27 2.85 -5.68
CA VAL A 25 1.05 3.57 -6.94
C VAL A 25 -0.45 3.78 -7.14
N TYR A 26 -0.87 5.04 -7.31
CA TYR A 26 -2.27 5.45 -7.41
C TYR A 26 -3.06 5.07 -6.13
N PRO A 27 -2.72 5.66 -4.97
CA PRO A 27 -3.23 5.26 -3.65
C PRO A 27 -4.74 5.51 -3.45
N GLY A 28 -5.39 6.29 -4.33
CA GLY A 28 -6.75 6.78 -4.13
C GLY A 28 -6.88 7.50 -2.79
N ASP A 29 -7.83 7.07 -1.96
CA ASP A 29 -8.05 7.60 -0.60
C ASP A 29 -7.02 7.12 0.44
N GLY A 30 -6.05 6.28 0.04
CA GLY A 30 -4.93 5.85 0.89
C GLY A 30 -5.22 4.64 1.78
N ASP A 31 -6.27 3.86 1.50
CA ASP A 31 -6.59 2.65 2.28
C ASP A 31 -5.43 1.63 2.28
N TRP A 32 -4.80 1.41 1.13
CA TRP A 32 -3.63 0.54 1.01
C TRP A 32 -2.39 1.18 1.63
N THR A 33 -2.16 2.48 1.43
CA THR A 33 -1.08 3.22 2.09
C THR A 33 -1.13 3.06 3.61
N ARG A 34 -2.33 3.18 4.22
CA ARG A 34 -2.53 2.96 5.66
C ARG A 34 -2.20 1.52 6.06
N LEU A 35 -2.76 0.55 5.34
CA LEU A 35 -2.56 -0.86 5.63
C LEU A 35 -1.08 -1.28 5.54
N PHE A 36 -0.36 -0.82 4.51
CA PHE A 36 1.08 -1.08 4.39
C PHE A 36 1.88 -0.35 5.48
N SER A 37 1.47 0.85 5.89
CA SER A 37 2.14 1.59 6.97
C SER A 37 2.12 0.82 8.29
N ASP A 38 1.00 0.16 8.60
CA ASP A 38 0.89 -0.70 9.79
C ASP A 38 1.82 -1.93 9.72
N ILE A 39 2.00 -2.51 8.53
CA ILE A 39 2.83 -3.71 8.32
C ILE A 39 4.33 -3.38 8.42
N VAL A 40 4.77 -2.32 7.73
CA VAL A 40 6.19 -1.98 7.63
C VAL A 40 6.79 -1.44 8.92
N ARG A 41 5.95 -0.98 9.87
CA ARG A 41 6.35 -0.46 11.20
C ARG A 41 7.26 0.79 11.10
N PRO A 42 7.69 1.39 12.23
CA PRO A 42 8.52 2.61 12.20
C PRO A 42 9.87 2.46 11.47
N ASP A 43 10.39 1.24 11.35
CA ASP A 43 11.66 0.96 10.69
C ASP A 43 11.54 0.87 9.16
N GLY A 44 10.32 0.84 8.62
CA GLY A 44 10.04 0.81 7.20
C GLY A 44 9.52 2.14 6.65
N ARG A 45 9.14 2.15 5.38
CA ARG A 45 8.59 3.33 4.72
C ARG A 45 7.62 2.97 3.60
N VAL A 46 6.50 3.69 3.54
CA VAL A 46 5.59 3.67 2.40
C VAL A 46 5.67 5.00 1.67
N PHE A 47 5.86 4.96 0.35
CA PHE A 47 5.79 6.12 -0.53
C PHE A 47 4.55 6.02 -1.39
N SER A 48 3.63 6.96 -1.25
CA SER A 48 2.47 7.06 -2.15
C SER A 48 2.86 7.87 -3.38
N PHE A 49 2.58 7.34 -4.57
CA PHE A 49 2.95 7.96 -5.85
C PHE A 49 1.77 8.00 -6.80
N VAL A 50 1.46 9.19 -7.33
CA VAL A 50 0.47 9.37 -8.39
C VAL A 50 1.21 9.76 -9.67
N PRO A 51 1.21 8.92 -10.72
CA PRO A 51 1.80 9.28 -12.00
C PRO A 51 1.13 10.52 -12.61
N ALA A 52 1.91 11.39 -13.24
CA ALA A 52 1.40 12.64 -13.82
C ALA A 52 0.38 12.38 -14.95
N GLU A 53 0.56 11.28 -15.67
CA GLU A 53 -0.31 10.82 -16.76
C GLU A 53 -1.73 10.49 -16.29
N VAL A 54 -1.92 10.21 -15.00
CA VAL A 54 -3.23 9.86 -14.42
C VAL A 54 -3.68 10.82 -13.32
N ALA A 55 -2.83 11.77 -12.93
CA ALA A 55 -3.12 12.73 -11.85
C ALA A 55 -4.33 13.63 -12.13
N HIS A 56 -4.80 13.67 -13.37
CA HIS A 56 -5.99 14.42 -13.77
C HIS A 56 -7.28 13.60 -13.70
N PHE A 57 -7.19 12.28 -13.47
CA PHE A 57 -8.35 11.45 -13.19
C PHE A 57 -8.87 11.76 -11.79
N LYS A 58 -10.19 11.87 -11.68
CA LYS A 58 -10.91 12.04 -10.41
C LYS A 58 -11.56 10.73 -10.03
#